data_AF-A0A176RXX6-F1
#
_entry.id   AF-A0A176RXX6-F1
#
_cell.length_a   1.000
_cell.length_b   1.000
_cell.length_c   1.000
_cell.angle_alpha   90.00
_cell.angle_beta   90.00
_cell.angle_gamma   90.00
#
_symmetry.space_group_name_H-M   'P 1'
#
loop_
_entity.id
_entity.type
_entity.pdbx_description
1 polymer ?
#
loop_
_entity_poly.entity_id
_entity_poly.type
_entity_poly.pdbx_seq_one_letter_code
_entity_poly.pdbx_strand_id
1 'polypeptide(L)' 'MASMGISIFLATHSYFVLRRFEWLARKHNESIGLCSLYRDGITPKFYNLQDGMPSNPIIDVSLELYEQNVLLDFK' A
#
# COMPACT_ATOMS: atom_id res chain seq x y z
N MET A 1 17.05 -3.60 8.49
CA MET A 1 16.74 -4.91 7.88
C MET A 1 17.01 -4.87 6.38
N ALA A 2 16.26 -4.07 5.60
CA ALA A 2 16.60 -3.87 4.18
C ALA A 2 18.03 -3.33 3.99
N SER A 3 18.42 -2.33 4.78
CA SER A 3 19.80 -1.79 4.85
C SER A 3 20.87 -2.79 5.31
N MET A 4 20.47 -3.96 5.84
CA MET A 4 21.37 -5.04 6.25
C MET A 4 21.45 -6.16 5.20
N GLY A 5 20.90 -5.94 4.00
CA GLY A 5 20.89 -6.91 2.91
C GLY A 5 19.75 -7.95 2.98
N ILE A 6 18.73 -7.72 3.81
CA ILE A 6 17.60 -8.65 3.97
C ILE A 6 16.42 -8.20 3.10
N SER A 7 16.01 -9.04 2.15
CA SER A 7 14.81 -8.83 1.34
C SER A 7 13.55 -9.22 2.11
N ILE A 8 12.56 -8.32 2.16
CA ILE A 8 11.26 -8.54 2.82
C ILE A 8 10.17 -8.51 1.77
N PHE A 9 9.34 -9.56 1.75
CA PHE A 9 8.14 -9.62 0.92
C PHE A 9 6.91 -9.62 1.83
N LEU A 10 5.95 -8.74 1.54
CA LEU A 10 4.71 -8.61 2.29
C LEU A 10 3.53 -8.64 1.34
N ALA A 11 2.62 -9.59 1.56
CA ALA A 11 1.30 -9.59 0.94
C ALA A 11 0.31 -9.00 1.94
N THR A 12 -0.35 -7.90 1.58
CA THR A 12 -1.32 -7.25 2.45
C THR A 12 -2.41 -6.58 1.65
N HIS A 13 -3.62 -6.55 2.22
CA HIS A 13 -4.74 -5.74 1.75
C HIS A 13 -4.86 -4.42 2.54
N SER A 14 -3.95 -4.16 3.50
CA SER A 14 -4.04 -2.97 4.35
C SER A 14 -3.53 -1.72 3.64
N TYR A 15 -4.45 -0.81 3.36
CA TYR A 15 -4.11 0.51 2.85
C TYR A 15 -3.14 1.28 3.77
N PHE A 16 -3.35 1.25 5.08
CA PHE A 16 -2.49 1.98 6.03
C PHE A 16 -1.04 1.52 5.97
N VAL A 17 -0.82 0.23 5.81
CA VAL A 17 0.52 -0.34 5.66
C VAL A 17 1.15 0.14 4.36
N LEU A 18 0.43 0.06 3.23
CA LEU A 18 0.91 0.55 1.95
C LEU A 18 1.22 2.06 2.00
N ARG A 19 0.31 2.87 2.55
CA ARG A 19 0.49 4.33 2.71
C ARG A 19 1.68 4.66 3.59
N ARG A 20 1.92 3.87 4.65
CA ARG A 20 3.11 4.04 5.48
C ARG A 20 4.40 3.74 4.71
N PHE A 21 4.40 2.71 3.86
CA PHE A 21 5.55 2.38 3.01
C PHE A 21 5.80 3.44 1.94
N GLU A 22 4.78 4.01 1.31
CA GLU A 22 4.93 5.14 0.38
C GLU A 22 5.57 6.35 1.05
N TRP A 23 5.11 6.70 2.24
CA TRP A 23 5.72 7.79 3.01
C TRP A 23 7.18 7.50 3.34
N LEU A 24 7.52 6.26 3.73
CA LEU A 24 8.90 5.86 4.02
C LEU A 24 9.77 5.89 2.75
N ALA A 25 9.28 5.35 1.64
CA ALA A 25 9.96 5.33 0.34
C ALA A 25 10.34 6.76 -0.08
N ARG A 26 9.40 7.70 0.02
CA ARG A 26 9.66 9.12 -0.30
C ARG A 26 10.57 9.80 0.70
N LYS A 27 10.34 9.60 2.00
CA LYS A 27 11.13 10.22 3.07
C LYS A 27 12.61 9.82 3.00
N HIS A 28 12.89 8.55 2.68
CA HIS A 28 14.24 8.00 2.63
C HIS A 28 14.80 7.92 1.22
N ASN A 29 14.04 8.36 0.20
CA ASN A 29 14.39 8.23 -1.21
C ASN A 29 14.75 6.79 -1.60
N GLU A 30 14.01 5.82 -1.05
CA GLU A 30 14.19 4.39 -1.25
C GLU A 30 13.15 3.85 -2.23
N SER A 31 13.58 2.96 -3.13
CA SER A 31 12.68 2.26 -4.05
C SER A 31 12.02 1.08 -3.34
N ILE A 32 10.69 1.13 -3.19
CA ILE A 32 9.89 0.02 -2.63
C ILE A 32 8.93 -0.46 -3.71
N GLY A 33 9.18 -1.68 -4.21
CA GLY A 33 8.34 -2.31 -5.22
C GLY A 33 6.99 -2.77 -4.66
N LEU A 34 5.93 -2.49 -5.40
CA LEU A 34 4.57 -2.95 -5.12
C LEU A 34 4.06 -3.78 -6.30
N CYS A 35 3.63 -5.01 -6.02
CA CYS A 35 2.91 -5.85 -6.97
C CYS A 35 1.42 -5.81 -6.64
N SER A 36 0.60 -5.30 -7.57
CA SER A 36 -0.85 -5.26 -7.46
C SER A 36 -1.49 -6.29 -8.39
N LEU A 37 -2.36 -7.12 -7.81
CA LEU A 37 -3.12 -8.13 -8.54
C LEU A 37 -4.57 -7.65 -8.67
N TYR A 38 -5.12 -7.70 -9.89
CA TYR A 38 -6.49 -7.31 -10.20
C TYR A 38 -7.31 -8.54 -10.57
N ARG A 39 -8.62 -8.49 -10.30
CA ARG A 39 -9.54 -9.60 -10.57
C ARG A 39 -9.86 -9.75 -12.07
N ASP A 40 -9.81 -8.65 -12.83
CA ASP A 40 -10.01 -8.63 -14.29
C ASP A 40 -8.72 -9.01 -15.03
N GLY A 41 -8.51 -10.31 -15.17
CA GLY A 41 -7.32 -10.88 -15.79
C GLY A 41 -6.13 -10.87 -14.84
N ILE A 42 -5.45 -12.02 -14.71
CA ILE A 42 -4.28 -12.21 -13.84
C ILE A 42 -3.06 -11.53 -14.49
N THR A 43 -3.13 -10.22 -14.69
CA THR A 43 -2.00 -9.42 -15.15
C THR A 43 -1.48 -8.64 -13.95
N PRO A 44 -0.34 -9.06 -13.36
CA PRO A 44 0.26 -8.32 -12.26
C PRO A 44 0.71 -6.95 -12.77
N LYS A 45 0.36 -5.90 -12.02
CA LYS A 45 0.89 -4.55 -12.25
C LYS A 45 1.94 -4.24 -11.20
N PHE A 46 3.08 -3.72 -11.65
CA PHE A 46 4.19 -3.35 -10.78
C PHE A 46 4.28 -1.84 -10.68
N TYR A 47 4.51 -1.36 -9.46
CA TYR A 47 4.64 0.05 -9.14
C TYR A 47 5.84 0.25 -8.21
N ASN A 48 6.38 1.46 -8.17
CA ASN A 48 7.34 1.87 -7.16
C ASN A 48 6.67 2.91 -6.24
N LEU A 49 6.63 2.62 -4.95
CA LEU A 49 5.99 3.50 -3.97
C LEU A 49 6.75 4.82 -3.78
N GLN A 50 8.00 4.93 -4.23
CA GLN A 50 8.71 6.20 -4.28
C GLN A 50 8.00 7.20 -5.21
N ASP A 51 7.47 6.72 -6.33
CA ASP A 51 6.75 7.53 -7.32
C ASP A 51 5.36 7.92 -6.81
N GLY A 52 4.80 7.13 -5.89
CA GLY A 52 3.55 7.38 -5.20
C GLY A 52 2.67 6.13 -5.12
N MET A 53 1.48 6.31 -4.54
CA MET A 53 0.50 5.25 -4.40
C MET A 53 -0.26 5.05 -5.72
N PRO A 54 -0.35 3.81 -6.25
CA PRO A 54 -1.21 3.57 -7.42
C PRO A 54 -2.68 3.74 -7.05
N SER A 55 -3.49 4.21 -8.00
CA SER A 55 -4.96 4.19 -7.87
C SER A 55 -5.42 2.74 -7.85
N ASN A 56 -5.94 2.26 -6.71
CA ASN A 56 -6.38 0.87 -6.55
C ASN A 56 -7.74 0.84 -5.83
N PRO A 57 -8.76 0.15 -6.36
CA PRO A 57 -10.07 0.06 -5.72
C PRO A 57 -10.05 -0.53 -4.30
N ILE A 58 -9.04 -1.33 -3.93
CA ILE A 58 -8.88 -1.81 -2.55
C ILE A 58 -8.54 -0.66 -1.59
N ILE A 59 -7.77 0.32 -2.07
CA ILE A 59 -7.43 1.51 -1.29
C ILE A 59 -8.67 2.32 -1.00
N ASP A 60 -9.52 2.51 -2.01
CA ASP A 60 -10.77 3.26 -1.89
C ASP A 60 -11.72 2.60 -0.88
N VAL A 61 -11.92 1.28 -1.01
CA VAL A 61 -12.74 0.50 -0.07
C VAL A 61 -12.15 0.49 1.35
N SER A 62 -10.83 0.41 1.49
CA SER A 62 -10.17 0.43 2.80
C SER A 62 -10.29 1.79 3.49
N LEU A 63 -10.27 2.88 2.72
CA LEU A 63 -10.48 4.23 3.23
C LEU A 63 -11.94 4.42 3.66
N GLU A 64 -12.89 3.98 2.84
CA GLU A 64 -14.32 4.02 3.15
C GLU A 64 -14.64 3.25 4.44
N LEU A 65 -14.14 2.02 4.57
CA LEU A 65 -14.32 1.20 5.78
C LEU A 65 -13.69 1.86 7.01
N TYR A 66 -12.55 2.53 6.88
CA TYR A 66 -11.95 3.28 7.98
C TYR A 66 -12.84 4.45 8.41
N GLU A 67 -13.29 5.27 7.46
CA GLU A 67 -14.17 6.40 7.74
C GLU A 67 -15.46 5.94 8.44
N GLN A 68 -16.06 4.85 7.97
CA GLN A 68 -17.23 4.23 8.61
C GLN A 68 -16.95 3.79 10.06
N ASN A 69 -15.82 3.13 10.31
CA ASN A 69 -15.45 2.70 11.68
C ASN A 69 -15.21 3.89 12.61
N VAL A 70 -14.48 4.92 12.15
CA VAL A 70 -14.22 6.12 12.94
C VAL A 70 -15.53 6.85 13.28
N LEU A 71 -16.46 6.95 12.33
CA LEU A 71 -17.78 7.57 12.57
C LEU A 71 -18.64 6.79 13.56
N LEU A 72 -18.49 5.46 13.66
CA LEU A 72 -19.18 4.64 14.66
C LEU A 72 -18.66 4.89 16.07
N ASP A 73 -17.35 5.10 16.24
CA ASP A 73 -16.72 5.35 17.55
C ASP A 73 -17.02 6.75 18.11
N PHE A 74 -17.45 7.70 17.28
CA PHE A 74 -17.82 9.05 17.68
C PHE A 74 -19.32 9.24 17.98
N LYS A 75 -20.09 8.15 18.04
CA LYS A 75 -21.55 8.15 18.26
C LYS A 75 -21.90 7.57 19.62
#